data_AF-A0A373D631-F1
#
_entry.id   AF-A0A373D631-F1
#
_cell.length_a   1.000
_cell.length_b   1.000
_cell.length_c   1.000
_cell.angle_alpha   90.00
_cell.angle_beta   90.00
_cell.angle_gamma   90.00
#
_symmetry.space_group_name_H-M   'P 1'
#
loop_
_entity.id
_entity.type
_entity.pdbx_description
1 polymer ?
#
loop_
_entity_poly.entity_id
_entity_poly.type
_entity_poly.pdbx_seq_one_letter_code
_entity_poly.pdbx_strand_id
1 'polypeptide(L)'
;MEKIKVKGKLYDIRSIQTIEQHVLQIIFACTPPTKWNGDIVLYTAGDIECAVLTGWNTVYRDEGQTVYLSDDGSVYQTPDPDTGGEILPPEPYVPTLEELQAAKKREISQACETAIYSGVDVKLSDGSTEHFALTEHDQLNLFR
;
A
#
# COMPACT_ATOMS: atom_id res chain seq x y z
N MET A 1 -18.00 -7.95 29.96
CA MET A 1 -16.96 -7.13 29.30
C MET A 1 -15.75 -7.12 30.20
N GLU A 2 -14.55 -7.09 29.64
CA GLU A 2 -13.31 -6.96 30.41
C GLU A 2 -13.22 -5.55 31.00
N LYS A 3 -12.50 -5.43 32.11
CA LYS A 3 -12.37 -4.15 32.82
C LYS A 3 -10.94 -3.96 33.28
N ILE A 4 -10.52 -2.72 33.42
CA ILE A 4 -9.29 -2.38 34.11
C ILE A 4 -9.57 -1.46 35.27
N LYS A 5 -8.76 -1.57 36.32
CA LYS A 5 -8.76 -0.64 37.45
C LYS A 5 -7.51 0.20 37.38
N VAL A 6 -7.71 1.51 37.31
CA VAL A 6 -6.65 2.52 37.29
C VAL A 6 -6.93 3.50 38.42
N LYS A 7 -5.97 3.66 39.34
CA LYS A 7 -6.10 4.54 40.52
C LYS A 7 -7.38 4.32 41.34
N GLY A 8 -7.83 3.07 41.47
CA GLY A 8 -9.03 2.74 42.23
C GLY A 8 -10.35 2.86 41.47
N LYS A 9 -10.36 3.38 40.24
CA LYS A 9 -11.55 3.47 39.38
C LYS A 9 -11.56 2.35 38.34
N LEU A 10 -12.72 1.73 38.12
CA LEU A 10 -12.94 0.72 37.10
C LEU A 10 -13.33 1.37 35.77
N TYR A 11 -12.81 0.83 34.68
CA TYR A 11 -13.09 1.24 33.32
C TYR A 11 -13.39 0.00 32.47
N ASP A 12 -14.49 0.02 31.74
CA ASP A 12 -14.84 -1.04 30.79
C ASP A 12 -13.97 -0.91 29.54
N ILE A 13 -13.34 -2.03 29.16
CA ILE A 13 -12.50 -2.13 27.97
C ILE A 13 -13.05 -3.17 27.00
N ARG A 14 -12.79 -2.95 25.71
CA ARG A 14 -13.10 -3.90 24.64
C ARG A 14 -11.93 -4.84 24.37
N SER A 15 -10.70 -4.36 24.58
CA SER A 15 -9.48 -5.12 24.34
C SER A 15 -8.30 -4.46 25.05
N ILE A 16 -7.35 -5.30 25.47
CA ILE A 16 -6.04 -4.90 25.96
C ILE A 16 -5.00 -5.86 25.39
N GLN A 17 -3.95 -5.33 24.77
CA GLN A 17 -2.89 -6.14 24.18
C GLN A 17 -1.59 -5.34 24.02
N THR A 18 -0.45 -6.01 24.15
CA THR A 18 0.86 -5.43 23.82
C THR A 18 1.05 -5.48 22.31
N ILE A 19 1.25 -4.33 21.67
CA ILE A 19 1.45 -4.23 20.21
C ILE A 19 2.93 -4.15 19.84
N GLU A 20 3.76 -3.64 20.75
CA GLU A 20 5.21 -3.59 20.64
C GLU A 20 5.82 -3.94 22.01
N GLN A 21 7.14 -4.17 22.05
CA GLN A 21 7.83 -4.60 23.27
C GLN A 21 7.57 -3.67 24.48
N HIS A 22 7.45 -2.37 24.22
CA HIS A 22 7.25 -1.32 25.22
C HIS A 22 5.95 -0.53 24.99
N VAL A 23 4.99 -1.07 24.23
CA VAL A 23 3.72 -0.37 23.93
C VAL A 23 2.52 -1.26 24.17
N LEU A 24 1.66 -0.84 25.09
CA LEU A 24 0.40 -1.47 25.48
C LEU A 24 -0.77 -0.68 24.90
N GLN A 25 -1.59 -1.34 24.07
CA GLN A 25 -2.82 -0.78 23.53
C GLN A 25 -4.01 -1.18 24.40
N ILE A 26 -4.85 -0.19 24.74
CA ILE A 26 -6.09 -0.38 25.48
C ILE A 26 -7.22 0.31 24.73
N ILE A 27 -8.23 -0.47 24.33
CA ILE A 27 -9.43 0.05 23.67
C ILE A 27 -10.54 0.12 24.71
N PHE A 28 -11.00 1.31 25.02
CA PHE A 28 -12.06 1.55 26.00
C PHE A 28 -13.45 1.46 25.36
N ALA A 29 -14.41 0.95 26.13
CA ALA A 29 -15.82 1.00 25.72
C ALA A 29 -16.42 2.41 25.91
N CYS A 30 -15.85 3.19 26.82
CA CYS A 30 -16.31 4.53 27.22
C CYS A 30 -15.11 5.50 27.34
N THR A 31 -15.29 6.61 28.07
CA THR A 31 -14.23 7.60 28.28
C THR A 31 -13.05 7.00 29.08
N PRO A 32 -11.81 7.07 28.56
CA PRO A 32 -10.63 6.58 29.26
C PRO A 32 -10.26 7.48 30.46
N PRO A 33 -9.37 7.01 31.34
CA PRO A 33 -8.76 7.86 32.35
C PRO A 33 -7.86 8.93 31.72
N THR A 34 -7.91 10.14 32.27
CA THR A 34 -7.05 11.27 31.85
C THR A 34 -5.69 11.28 32.54
N LYS A 35 -5.48 10.42 33.54
CA LYS A 35 -4.22 10.33 34.30
C LYS A 35 -3.87 8.88 34.57
N TRP A 36 -2.69 8.49 34.11
CA TRP A 36 -2.11 7.16 34.27
C TRP A 36 -1.00 7.26 35.31
N ASN A 37 -1.30 6.87 36.54
CA ASN A 37 -0.32 6.96 37.62
C ASN A 37 -0.60 5.90 38.68
N GLY A 38 0.05 4.75 38.51
CA GLY A 38 -0.09 3.57 39.37
C GLY A 38 -0.32 2.31 38.56
N ASP A 39 -0.49 1.20 39.26
CA ASP A 39 -0.67 -0.12 38.64
C ASP A 39 -2.04 -0.24 37.98
N ILE A 40 -2.06 -0.95 36.85
CA ILE A 40 -3.28 -1.26 36.10
C ILE A 40 -3.65 -2.70 36.45
N VAL A 41 -4.80 -2.89 37.08
CA VAL A 41 -5.30 -4.23 37.40
C VAL A 41 -6.32 -4.65 36.35
N LEU A 42 -6.06 -5.75 35.65
CA LEU A 42 -6.93 -6.31 34.62
C LEU A 42 -7.93 -7.29 35.24
N TYR A 43 -9.20 -7.13 34.89
CA TYR A 43 -10.29 -8.03 35.25
C TYR A 43 -10.89 -8.66 33.98
N THR A 44 -11.03 -9.98 34.00
CA THR A 44 -11.74 -10.70 32.93
C THR A 44 -13.24 -10.39 32.96
N ALA A 45 -13.97 -10.86 31.94
CA ALA A 45 -15.42 -10.66 31.86
C ALA A 45 -16.24 -11.23 33.05
N GLY A 46 -15.63 -12.08 33.88
CA GLY A 46 -16.22 -12.61 35.13
C GLY A 46 -15.84 -11.83 36.40
N ASP A 47 -15.29 -10.61 36.28
CA ASP A 47 -14.78 -9.79 37.39
C ASP A 47 -13.67 -10.48 38.20
N ILE A 48 -12.96 -11.44 37.58
CA ILE A 48 -11.80 -12.13 38.17
C ILE A 48 -10.53 -11.36 37.79
N GLU A 49 -9.72 -11.02 38.79
CA GLU A 49 -8.40 -10.42 38.60
C GLU A 49 -7.51 -11.36 37.80
N CYS A 50 -7.03 -10.86 36.65
CA CYS A 50 -6.24 -11.62 35.69
C CYS A 50 -4.75 -11.31 35.82
N ALA A 51 -4.40 -10.03 35.83
CA ALA A 51 -3.01 -9.58 35.83
C ALA A 51 -2.91 -8.17 36.42
N VAL A 52 -1.74 -7.87 36.99
CA VAL A 52 -1.36 -6.52 37.43
C VAL A 52 -0.23 -6.03 36.53
N LEU A 53 -0.51 -5.00 35.75
CA LEU A 53 0.45 -4.36 34.86
C LEU A 53 1.04 -3.16 35.58
N THR A 54 2.34 -3.25 35.88
CA THR A 54 3.10 -2.19 36.57
C THR A 54 4.01 -1.49 35.57
N GLY A 55 4.41 -0.24 35.84
CA GLY A 55 5.33 0.51 34.97
C GLY A 55 4.68 1.28 33.80
N TRP A 56 3.47 0.92 33.37
CA TRP A 56 2.73 1.57 32.27
C TRP A 56 2.12 2.93 32.66
N ASN A 57 2.97 3.89 32.98
CA ASN A 57 2.56 5.22 33.47
C ASN A 57 2.63 6.32 32.40
N THR A 58 3.32 6.07 31.29
CA THR A 58 3.53 7.08 30.25
C THR A 58 2.52 6.87 29.13
N VAL A 59 1.82 7.94 28.74
CA VAL A 59 0.89 7.90 27.60
C VAL A 59 1.72 8.04 26.32
N TYR A 60 1.82 6.94 25.58
CA TYR A 60 2.51 6.88 24.30
C TYR A 60 1.72 7.64 23.23
N ARG A 61 0.41 7.37 23.12
CA ARG A 61 -0.53 8.03 22.19
C ARG A 61 -1.95 7.97 22.74
N ASP A 62 -2.75 9.01 22.51
CA ASP A 62 -4.17 9.07 22.91
C ASP A 62 -5.04 9.39 21.68
N GLU A 63 -5.94 8.47 21.34
CA GLU A 63 -6.90 8.60 20.23
C GLU A 63 -8.35 8.67 20.74
N GLY A 64 -8.55 9.09 21.99
CA GLY A 64 -9.86 9.28 22.60
C GLY A 64 -10.44 8.00 23.18
N GLN A 65 -10.75 6.98 22.38
CA GLN A 65 -11.21 5.68 22.91
C GLN A 65 -10.10 4.62 22.96
N THR A 66 -9.05 4.80 22.16
CA THR A 66 -7.87 3.93 22.17
C THR A 66 -6.72 4.70 22.78
N VAL A 67 -6.15 4.16 23.86
CA VAL A 67 -4.98 4.73 24.52
C VAL A 67 -3.83 3.74 24.43
N TYR A 68 -2.66 4.27 24.12
CA TYR A 68 -1.41 3.53 24.08
C TYR A 68 -0.55 4.00 25.26
N LEU A 69 -0.02 3.04 26.01
CA LEU A 69 0.87 3.29 27.13
C LEU A 69 2.23 2.72 26.86
N SER A 70 3.25 3.33 27.44
CA SER A 70 4.63 2.82 27.46
C SER A 70 5.11 2.57 28.88
N ASP A 71 5.99 1.58 29.03
CA ASP A 71 6.64 1.21 30.29
C ASP A 71 8.09 1.71 30.38
N ASP A 72 8.69 2.07 29.24
CA ASP A 72 10.06 2.60 29.11
C ASP A 72 10.12 4.14 29.10
N GLY A 73 8.96 4.81 29.13
CA GLY A 73 8.85 6.27 29.06
C GLY A 73 8.91 6.83 27.64
N SER A 74 8.87 5.99 26.61
CA SER A 74 8.77 6.44 25.22
C SER A 74 7.45 7.18 24.98
N VAL A 75 7.49 8.16 24.09
CA VAL A 75 6.31 8.89 23.61
C VAL A 75 6.24 8.77 22.10
N TYR A 76 5.03 8.73 21.54
CA TYR A 76 4.85 8.65 20.10
C TYR A 76 5.47 9.89 19.45
N GLN A 77 6.51 9.67 18.67
CA GLN A 77 7.05 10.68 17.77
C GLN A 77 6.39 10.46 16.42
N THR A 78 5.65 11.47 15.95
CA THR A 78 5.23 11.50 14.55
C THR A 78 6.50 11.45 13.71
N PRO A 79 6.66 10.44 12.83
CA PRO A 79 7.82 10.38 11.97
C PRO A 79 7.88 11.65 11.13
N ASP A 80 9.03 12.32 11.16
CA ASP A 80 9.28 13.47 10.33
C ASP A 80 9.16 13.03 8.86
N PRO A 81 8.35 13.71 8.03
CA PRO A 81 8.18 13.35 6.62
C PRO A 81 9.52 13.30 5.86
N ASP A 82 10.55 14.02 6.31
CA ASP A 82 11.88 14.04 5.73
C ASP A 82 12.86 13.00 6.34
N THR A 83 12.52 12.36 7.47
CA THR A 83 13.47 11.51 8.23
C THR A 83 13.02 10.05 8.39
N GLY A 84 12.53 9.44 7.31
CA GLY A 84 12.43 7.98 7.22
C GLY A 84 11.07 7.36 7.53
N GLY A 85 9.99 7.92 6.98
CA GLY A 85 8.86 7.08 6.60
C GLY A 85 9.34 6.00 5.63
N GLU A 86 8.86 4.78 5.81
CA GLU A 86 9.09 3.64 4.91
C GLU A 86 9.14 4.13 3.45
N ILE A 87 10.30 3.99 2.80
CA ILE A 87 10.41 4.23 1.36
C ILE A 87 9.56 3.13 0.75
N LEU A 88 8.27 3.38 0.58
CA LEU A 88 7.41 2.53 -0.22
C LEU A 88 8.14 2.39 -1.56
N PRO A 89 8.31 1.16 -2.08
CA PRO A 89 8.83 1.03 -3.43
C PRO A 89 7.99 1.94 -4.32
N PRO A 90 8.61 2.73 -5.21
CA PRO A 90 7.88 3.63 -6.06
C PRO A 90 6.75 2.86 -6.72
N GLU A 91 5.55 3.43 -6.73
CA GLU A 91 4.40 2.78 -7.37
C GLU A 91 4.83 2.31 -8.78
N PRO A 92 4.43 1.10 -9.19
CA PRO A 92 4.74 0.63 -10.53
C PRO A 92 4.32 1.70 -11.54
N TYR A 93 5.25 2.10 -12.42
CA TYR A 93 4.97 3.10 -13.43
C TYR A 93 3.75 2.68 -14.26
N VAL A 94 2.70 3.49 -14.20
CA VAL A 94 1.52 3.36 -15.06
C VAL A 94 1.68 4.36 -16.19
N PRO A 95 1.85 3.90 -17.44
CA PRO A 95 1.99 4.81 -18.58
C PRO A 95 0.72 5.65 -18.73
N THR A 96 0.90 6.92 -19.07
CA THR A 96 -0.19 7.85 -19.38
C THR A 96 -0.90 7.44 -20.66
N LEU A 97 -2.13 7.93 -20.85
CA LEU A 97 -2.89 7.70 -22.08
C LEU A 97 -2.10 8.20 -23.30
N GLU A 98 -1.42 9.33 -23.17
CA GLU A 98 -0.59 9.96 -24.19
C GLU A 98 0.58 9.06 -24.59
N GLU A 99 1.28 8.46 -23.62
CA GLU A 99 2.39 7.52 -23.86
C GLU A 99 1.90 6.24 -24.55
N LEU A 100 0.76 5.69 -24.10
CA LEU A 100 0.14 4.53 -24.75
C LEU A 100 -0.30 4.84 -26.19
N GLN A 101 -0.86 6.03 -26.44
CA GLN A 101 -1.23 6.46 -27.78
C GLN A 101 -0.01 6.64 -28.69
N ALA A 102 1.08 7.23 -28.18
CA ALA A 102 2.32 7.38 -28.94
C ALA A 102 2.95 6.02 -29.27
N ALA A 103 3.00 5.11 -28.30
CA ALA A 103 3.47 3.74 -28.50
C ALA A 103 2.62 3.00 -29.54
N LYS A 104 1.28 3.09 -29.44
CA LYS A 104 0.38 2.41 -30.38
C LYS A 104 0.49 2.95 -31.80
N LYS A 105 0.64 4.26 -31.97
CA LYS A 105 0.87 4.88 -33.28
C LYS A 105 2.15 4.35 -33.91
N ARG A 106 3.25 4.29 -33.14
CA ARG A 106 4.53 3.75 -33.61
C ARG A 106 4.43 2.28 -34.02
N GLU A 107 3.75 1.47 -33.22
CA GLU A 107 3.51 0.05 -33.54
C GLU A 107 2.76 -0.12 -34.87
N ILE A 108 1.69 0.66 -35.07
CA ILE A 108 0.90 0.62 -36.32
C ILE A 108 1.75 1.09 -37.51
N SER A 109 2.50 2.18 -37.37
CA SER A 109 3.39 2.65 -38.44
C SER A 109 4.42 1.61 -38.83
N GLN A 110 5.04 0.94 -37.86
CA GLN A 110 6.01 -0.13 -38.13
C GLN A 110 5.35 -1.34 -38.81
N ALA A 111 4.15 -1.73 -38.36
CA ALA A 111 3.41 -2.83 -38.99
C ALA A 111 3.03 -2.48 -40.44
N CYS A 112 2.59 -1.24 -40.70
CA CYS A 112 2.30 -0.77 -42.06
C CYS A 112 3.54 -0.73 -42.94
N GLU A 113 4.67 -0.21 -42.46
CA GLU A 113 5.93 -0.23 -43.20
C GLU A 113 6.36 -1.66 -43.51
N THR A 114 6.31 -2.55 -42.51
CA THR A 114 6.64 -3.97 -42.70
C THR A 114 5.74 -4.61 -43.76
N ALA A 115 4.44 -4.31 -43.76
CA ALA A 115 3.50 -4.83 -44.75
C ALA A 115 3.76 -4.30 -46.18
N ILE A 116 4.17 -3.03 -46.29
CA ILE A 116 4.57 -2.45 -47.59
C ILE A 116 5.86 -3.11 -48.09
N TYR A 117 6.85 -3.28 -47.22
CA TYR A 117 8.10 -3.97 -47.56
C TYR A 117 7.90 -5.46 -47.86
N SER A 118 6.98 -6.14 -47.16
CA SER A 118 6.74 -7.56 -47.34
C SER A 118 6.07 -7.91 -48.66
N GLY A 119 5.59 -6.92 -49.42
CA GLY A 119 5.03 -7.16 -50.75
C GLY A 119 3.71 -7.95 -50.76
N VAL A 120 3.33 -8.38 -51.96
CA VAL A 120 2.13 -9.19 -52.21
C VAL A 120 2.47 -10.34 -53.17
N ASP A 121 2.00 -11.54 -52.83
CA ASP A 121 2.06 -12.70 -53.71
C ASP A 121 0.86 -12.71 -54.65
N VAL A 122 1.11 -12.66 -55.96
CA VAL A 122 0.08 -12.71 -57.00
C VAL A 122 0.15 -14.05 -57.71
N LYS A 123 -1.00 -14.73 -57.79
CA LYS A 123 -1.12 -15.97 -58.53
C LYS A 123 -1.47 -15.69 -59.99
N LEU A 124 -0.60 -16.10 -60.90
CA LEU A 124 -0.76 -15.90 -62.35
C LEU A 124 -1.67 -16.96 -62.97
N SER A 125 -2.21 -16.65 -64.14
CA SER A 125 -3.15 -17.48 -64.90
C SER A 125 -2.58 -18.85 -65.31
N ASP A 126 -1.26 -18.99 -65.29
CA ASP A 126 -0.53 -20.23 -65.59
C ASP A 126 -0.34 -21.15 -64.37
N GLY A 127 -0.80 -20.70 -63.18
CA GLY A 127 -0.74 -21.46 -61.94
C GLY A 127 0.47 -21.16 -61.05
N SER A 128 1.42 -20.33 -61.51
CA SER A 128 2.56 -19.88 -60.71
C SER A 128 2.20 -18.74 -59.74
N THR A 129 2.99 -18.56 -58.68
CA THR A 129 2.85 -17.44 -57.73
C THR A 129 4.14 -16.61 -57.78
N GLU A 130 4.02 -15.32 -58.10
CA GLU A 130 5.12 -14.36 -58.06
C GLU A 130 4.95 -13.37 -56.90
N HIS A 131 6.06 -13.03 -56.26
CA HIS A 131 6.12 -12.14 -55.12
C HIS A 131 6.51 -10.72 -55.56
N PHE A 132 5.68 -9.73 -55.29
CA PHE A 132 5.89 -8.33 -55.66
C PHE A 132 6.10 -7.47 -54.41
N ALA A 133 7.33 -7.07 -54.12
CA ALA A 133 7.68 -6.20 -52.99
C ALA A 133 7.88 -4.73 -53.42
N LEU A 134 7.51 -3.77 -52.56
CA LEU A 134 7.68 -2.32 -52.82
C LEU A 134 8.96 -1.77 -52.18
N THR A 135 10.11 -2.34 -52.55
CA THR A 135 11.42 -1.85 -52.08
C THR A 135 11.85 -0.57 -52.83
N GLU A 136 12.80 0.20 -52.30
CA GLU A 136 13.32 1.44 -52.95
C GLU A 136 13.79 1.21 -54.41
N HIS A 137 14.17 -0.03 -54.77
CA HIS A 137 14.54 -0.38 -56.15
C HIS A 137 13.35 -0.54 -57.10
N ASP A 138 12.17 -0.93 -56.61
CA ASP A 138 10.97 -1.15 -57.45
C ASP A 138 10.16 0.13 -57.70
N GLN A 139 10.31 1.14 -56.84
CA GLN A 139 9.63 2.44 -57.01
C GLN A 139 10.13 3.24 -58.23
N LEU A 140 11.32 2.93 -58.76
CA LEU A 140 11.88 3.59 -59.96
C LEU A 140 11.16 3.19 -61.27
N ASN A 141 10.37 2.11 -61.26
CA ASN A 141 9.63 1.65 -62.45
C ASN A 141 8.20 2.22 -62.54
N LEU A 142 7.72 2.93 -61.51
CA LEU A 142 6.36 3.47 -61.43
C LEU A 142 6.22 4.90 -62.00
N PHE A 143 7.33 5.55 -62.34
CA PHE A 143 7.34 6.81 -63.10
C PHE A 143 7.70 6.53 -64.56
N ARG A 144 6.71 6.16 -65.37
CA ARG A 144 6.80 6.26 -66.83
C ARG A 144 5.57 6.94 -67.40
#